data_AF-A0A956H4N8-F1
#
_entry.id   AF-A0A956H4N8-F1
#
_cell.length_a   1.000
_cell.length_b   1.000
_cell.length_c   1.000
_cell.angle_alpha   90.00
_cell.angle_beta   90.00
_cell.angle_gamma   90.00
#
_symmetry.space_group_name_H-M   'P 1'
#
loop_
_entity.id
_entity.type
_entity.pdbx_description
1 polymer ?
#
loop_
_entity_poly.entity_id
_entity_poly.type
_entity_poly.pdbx_seq_one_letter_code
_entity_poly.pdbx_strand_id
1 'polypeptide(L)'
;MLIPCPECERKVSDRAKACPDCGFPVSEWVAEQAQAEVRARSRSSRERIGEVDCPACDARGFSQWTEKDESGEPRSLFSWCVDCKHSGRVHQCRDSEGYYAVSYAALEGFLAGEIDDDAEGVTALGKQPVESHRYQQAGSTWEQGDDGGVTLGAPSEAPAPDPDAAKD
;
A
#
# COMPACT_ATOMS: atom_id res chain seq x y z
N MET A 1 37.27 0.35 -6.66
CA MET A 1 37.63 1.78 -6.60
C MET A 1 38.29 2.06 -5.26
N LEU A 2 39.01 3.18 -5.09
CA LEU A 2 39.46 3.61 -3.76
C LEU A 2 38.50 4.69 -3.24
N ILE A 3 38.01 4.51 -2.02
CA ILE A 3 37.13 5.43 -1.31
C ILE A 3 37.82 5.95 -0.05
N PRO A 4 37.51 7.16 0.43
CA PRO A 4 37.99 7.62 1.74
C PRO A 4 37.26 6.84 2.85
N CYS A 5 38.02 6.32 3.81
CA CYS A 5 37.44 5.75 5.03
C CYS A 5 36.70 6.85 5.82
N PRO A 6 35.44 6.66 6.23
CA PRO A 6 34.66 7.70 6.91
C PRO A 6 35.17 8.05 8.31
N GLU A 7 36.02 7.20 8.89
CA GLU A 7 36.58 7.42 10.23
C GLU A 7 37.98 8.05 10.20
N CYS A 8 38.88 7.53 9.36
CA CYS A 8 40.29 7.97 9.34
C CYS A 8 40.74 8.63 8.04
N GLU A 9 39.82 8.80 7.07
CA GLU A 9 40.00 9.48 5.78
C GLU A 9 41.05 8.85 4.83
N ARG A 10 41.75 7.80 5.26
CA ARG A 10 42.69 7.06 4.41
C ARG A 10 41.95 6.38 3.26
N LYS A 11 42.63 6.30 2.11
CA LYS A 11 42.10 5.65 0.92
C LYS A 11 42.09 4.14 1.12
N VAL A 12 40.90 3.55 1.06
CA VAL A 12 40.67 2.11 1.20
C VAL A 12 39.93 1.59 -0.02
N SER A 13 40.11 0.30 -0.32
CA SER A 13 39.34 -0.35 -1.38
C SER A 13 37.86 -0.44 -1.00
N ASP A 14 36.97 -0.12 -1.94
CA ASP A 14 35.51 -0.33 -1.80
C ASP A 14 35.11 -1.81 -1.59
N ARG A 15 36.04 -2.74 -1.87
CA ARG A 15 35.87 -4.18 -1.63
C ARG A 15 36.51 -4.68 -0.33
N ALA A 16 37.16 -3.80 0.43
CA ALA A 16 37.76 -4.19 1.70
C ALA A 16 36.67 -4.54 2.72
N LYS A 17 36.86 -5.60 3.50
CA LYS A 17 35.96 -5.94 4.62
C LYS A 17 35.99 -4.84 5.69
N ALA A 18 37.20 -4.40 6.04
CA ALA A 18 37.44 -3.33 6.99
C ALA A 18 38.63 -2.46 6.55
N CYS A 19 38.70 -1.24 7.07
CA CYS A 19 39.84 -0.35 6.88
C CYS A 19 41.06 -0.97 7.59
N PRO A 20 42.19 -1.18 6.88
CA PRO A 20 43.38 -1.79 7.49
C PRO A 20 44.05 -0.90 8.55
N ASP A 21 43.75 0.40 8.56
CA ASP A 21 44.40 1.37 9.44
C ASP A 21 43.64 1.61 10.76
N CYS A 22 42.31 1.64 10.72
CA CYS A 22 41.48 1.90 11.90
C CYS A 22 40.49 0.77 12.25
N GLY A 23 40.28 -0.20 11.37
CA GLY A 23 39.36 -1.33 11.58
C GLY A 23 37.90 -1.05 11.22
N PHE A 24 37.55 0.14 10.72
CA PHE A 24 36.19 0.50 10.33
C PHE A 24 35.58 -0.51 9.31
N PRO A 25 34.33 -0.98 9.47
CA PRO A 25 33.70 -2.00 8.60
C PRO A 25 33.28 -1.44 7.24
N VAL A 26 34.25 -1.25 6.34
CA VAL A 26 34.05 -0.66 5.00
C VAL A 26 32.99 -1.38 4.18
N SER A 27 32.94 -2.72 4.21
CA SER A 27 31.99 -3.47 3.38
C SER A 27 30.53 -3.23 3.77
N GLU A 28 30.26 -3.06 5.08
CA GLU A 28 28.92 -2.79 5.59
C GLU A 28 28.51 -1.36 5.21
N TRP A 29 29.39 -0.39 5.44
CA TRP A 29 29.14 1.00 5.07
C TRP A 29 28.87 1.19 3.57
N VAL A 30 29.67 0.58 2.69
CA VAL A 30 29.42 0.65 1.23
C VAL A 30 28.07 0.04 0.88
N ALA A 31 27.70 -1.09 1.49
CA ALA A 31 26.40 -1.71 1.26
C ALA A 31 25.25 -0.81 1.74
N GLU A 32 25.39 -0.17 2.89
CA GLU A 32 24.41 0.79 3.42
C GLU A 32 24.25 2.02 2.52
N GLN A 33 25.35 2.59 2.01
CA GLN A 33 25.30 3.71 1.06
C GLN A 33 24.58 3.30 -0.23
N ALA A 34 24.93 2.14 -0.79
CA ALA A 34 24.28 1.63 -2.00
C ALA A 34 22.77 1.41 -1.78
N GLN A 35 22.38 0.86 -0.62
CA GLN A 35 20.96 0.71 -0.25
C GLN A 35 20.26 2.06 -0.05
N ALA A 36 20.94 3.05 0.54
CA ALA A 36 20.40 4.39 0.71
C ALA A 36 20.17 5.08 -0.66
N GLU A 37 21.10 4.93 -1.60
CA GLU A 37 20.94 5.43 -2.97
C GLU A 37 19.77 4.76 -3.70
N VAL A 38 19.62 3.43 -3.58
CA VAL A 38 18.48 2.70 -4.14
C VAL A 38 17.16 3.19 -3.54
N ARG A 39 17.09 3.34 -2.21
CA ARG A 39 15.90 3.87 -1.52
C ARG A 39 15.58 5.29 -1.96
N ALA A 40 16.57 6.16 -2.05
CA ALA A 40 16.39 7.54 -2.51
C ALA A 40 15.86 7.57 -3.95
N ARG A 41 16.42 6.74 -4.84
CA ARG A 41 15.95 6.59 -6.22
C ARG A 41 14.50 6.11 -6.28
N SER A 42 14.16 5.05 -5.54
CA SER A 42 12.80 4.53 -5.43
C SER A 42 11.84 5.66 -5.02
N ARG A 43 12.08 6.32 -3.88
CA ARG A 43 11.24 7.42 -3.40
C ARG A 43 11.06 8.54 -4.43
N SER A 44 12.13 8.93 -5.12
CA SER A 44 12.08 9.99 -6.14
C SER A 44 11.31 9.64 -7.41
N SER A 45 11.06 8.35 -7.64
CA SER A 45 10.36 7.82 -8.83
C SER A 45 8.89 7.48 -8.57
N ARG A 46 8.37 7.80 -7.38
CA ARG A 46 7.01 7.44 -6.97
C ARG A 46 5.96 8.21 -7.76
N GLU A 47 4.94 7.48 -8.21
CA GLU A 47 3.84 8.03 -9.01
C GLU A 47 2.55 7.29 -8.69
N ARG A 48 1.42 8.01 -8.62
CA ARG A 48 0.08 7.41 -8.63
C ARG A 48 -0.35 7.14 -10.07
N ILE A 49 -0.66 5.88 -10.37
CA ILE A 49 -0.99 5.43 -11.73
C ILE A 49 -2.45 4.98 -11.89
N GLY A 50 -3.18 4.81 -10.80
CA GLY A 50 -4.56 4.36 -10.87
C GLY A 50 -5.14 3.99 -9.52
N GLU A 51 -5.97 2.97 -9.52
CA GLU A 51 -6.63 2.40 -8.35
C GLU A 51 -6.51 0.88 -8.38
N VAL A 52 -6.63 0.27 -7.20
CA VAL A 52 -6.61 -1.17 -7.02
C VAL A 52 -7.61 -1.54 -5.92
N ASP A 53 -8.06 -2.78 -5.94
CA ASP A 53 -8.85 -3.34 -4.84
C ASP A 53 -8.10 -3.19 -3.51
N CYS A 54 -8.80 -2.67 -2.50
CA CYS A 54 -8.23 -2.47 -1.19
C CYS A 54 -7.86 -3.81 -0.56
N PRO A 55 -6.56 -4.07 -0.27
CA PRO A 55 -6.14 -5.35 0.28
C PRO A 55 -6.62 -5.55 1.73
N ALA A 56 -6.81 -4.47 2.50
CA ALA A 56 -7.25 -4.54 3.88
C ALA A 56 -8.70 -5.03 4.04
N CYS A 57 -9.60 -4.63 3.14
CA CYS A 57 -11.01 -5.05 3.16
C CYS A 57 -11.40 -5.98 2.02
N ASP A 58 -10.44 -6.39 1.19
CA ASP A 58 -10.64 -7.34 0.09
C ASP A 58 -11.75 -6.86 -0.86
N ALA A 59 -11.63 -5.57 -1.25
CA ALA A 59 -12.54 -4.80 -2.09
C ALA A 59 -13.96 -4.55 -1.54
N ARG A 60 -14.27 -4.93 -0.29
CA ARG A 60 -15.63 -4.81 0.27
C ARG A 60 -16.00 -3.42 0.78
N GLY A 61 -15.01 -2.59 1.11
CA GLY A 61 -15.22 -1.31 1.80
C GLY A 61 -15.42 -1.45 3.32
N PHE A 62 -15.47 -2.68 3.85
CA PHE A 62 -15.60 -2.99 5.27
C PHE A 62 -14.94 -4.34 5.59
N SER A 63 -14.64 -4.55 6.87
CA SER A 63 -14.17 -5.83 7.40
C SER A 63 -15.26 -6.45 8.27
N GLN A 64 -15.44 -7.77 8.18
CA GLN A 64 -16.36 -8.53 9.03
C GLN A 64 -15.58 -9.55 9.86
N TRP A 65 -15.99 -9.75 11.10
CA TRP A 65 -15.46 -10.80 11.97
C TRP A 65 -16.53 -11.31 12.92
N THR A 66 -16.27 -12.44 13.55
CA THR A 66 -17.17 -13.05 14.54
C THR A 66 -16.51 -12.99 15.91
N GLU A 67 -17.24 -12.50 16.90
CA GLU A 67 -16.83 -12.49 18.31
C GLU A 67 -17.87 -13.25 19.13
N LYS A 68 -17.51 -13.77 20.30
CA LYS A 68 -18.49 -14.31 21.24
C LYS A 68 -18.98 -13.21 22.17
N ASP A 69 -20.27 -13.16 22.44
CA ASP A 69 -20.83 -12.27 23.45
C ASP A 69 -20.55 -12.79 24.88
N GLU A 70 -21.09 -12.09 25.88
CA GLU A 70 -20.95 -12.45 27.30
C GLU A 70 -21.56 -13.83 27.63
N SER A 71 -22.49 -14.32 26.81
CA SER A 71 -23.13 -15.63 26.94
C SER A 71 -22.35 -16.73 26.20
N GLY A 72 -21.29 -16.36 25.45
CA GLY A 72 -20.52 -17.27 24.62
C GLY A 72 -21.11 -17.54 23.24
N GLU A 73 -22.19 -16.84 22.87
CA GLU A 73 -22.84 -16.99 21.56
C GLU A 73 -22.11 -16.16 20.49
N PRO A 74 -21.93 -16.70 19.26
CA PRO A 74 -21.25 -15.97 18.19
C PRO A 74 -22.12 -14.81 17.68
N ARG A 75 -21.55 -13.61 17.67
CA ARG A 75 -22.10 -12.41 17.04
C ARG A 75 -21.23 -11.98 15.87
N SER A 76 -21.85 -11.67 14.74
CA SER A 76 -21.17 -11.07 13.59
C SER A 76 -21.04 -9.56 13.81
N LEU A 77 -19.83 -9.06 13.65
CA LEU A 77 -19.48 -7.65 13.75
C LEU A 77 -18.88 -7.18 12.42
N PHE A 78 -18.93 -5.87 12.20
CA PHE A 78 -18.23 -5.25 11.09
C PHE A 78 -17.70 -3.86 11.45
N SER A 79 -16.69 -3.41 10.72
CA SER A 79 -16.24 -2.03 10.71
C SER A 79 -16.00 -1.57 9.29
N TRP A 80 -16.28 -0.30 9.05
CA TRP A 80 -15.95 0.34 7.81
C TRP A 80 -14.43 0.45 7.62
N CYS A 81 -13.95 0.22 6.41
CA CYS A 81 -12.52 0.21 6.10
C CYS A 81 -12.00 1.63 5.85
N VAL A 82 -11.19 2.11 6.79
CA VAL A 82 -10.63 3.47 6.76
C VAL A 82 -9.61 3.66 5.62
N ASP A 83 -8.85 2.62 5.27
CA ASP A 83 -7.81 2.69 4.23
C ASP A 83 -8.37 3.12 2.86
N CYS A 84 -9.56 2.61 2.53
CA CYS A 84 -10.24 2.87 1.26
C CYS A 84 -11.34 3.92 1.36
N LYS A 85 -11.52 4.57 2.53
CA LYS A 85 -12.68 5.41 2.83
C LYS A 85 -14.01 4.74 2.45
N HIS A 86 -14.11 3.43 2.69
CA HIS A 86 -15.30 2.59 2.43
C HIS A 86 -15.58 2.27 0.95
N SER A 87 -14.77 2.76 0.02
CA SER A 87 -14.98 2.53 -1.43
C SER A 87 -14.65 1.12 -1.89
N GLY A 88 -13.88 0.36 -1.10
CA GLY A 88 -13.27 -0.89 -1.54
C GLY A 88 -12.09 -0.71 -2.50
N ARG A 89 -11.70 0.52 -2.84
CA ARG A 89 -10.53 0.82 -3.66
C ARG A 89 -9.54 1.74 -2.97
N VAL A 90 -8.27 1.53 -3.25
CA VAL A 90 -7.16 2.37 -2.79
C VAL A 90 -6.33 2.80 -4.00
N HIS A 91 -5.38 3.70 -3.78
CA HIS A 91 -4.54 4.19 -4.86
C HIS A 91 -3.55 3.10 -5.29
N GLN A 92 -3.40 2.92 -6.59
CA GLN A 92 -2.30 2.16 -7.13
C GLN A 92 -1.16 3.13 -7.44
N CYS A 93 -0.04 2.92 -6.77
CA CYS A 93 1.19 3.66 -6.99
C CYS A 93 2.27 2.73 -7.54
N ARG A 94 3.30 3.32 -8.14
CA ARG A 94 4.52 2.63 -8.54
C ARG A 94 5.76 3.42 -8.16
N ASP A 95 6.88 2.74 -8.15
CA ASP A 95 8.22 3.35 -8.17
C ASP A 95 9.18 2.50 -9.03
N SER A 96 10.48 2.75 -8.96
CA SER A 96 11.49 1.99 -9.70
C SER A 96 11.60 0.52 -9.27
N GLU A 97 11.09 0.17 -8.09
CA GLU A 97 11.21 -1.15 -7.47
C GLU A 97 9.89 -1.95 -7.57
N GLY A 98 8.72 -1.34 -7.69
CA GLY A 98 7.49 -2.10 -7.84
C GLY A 98 6.19 -1.28 -7.84
N TYR A 99 5.10 -1.99 -7.55
CA TYR A 99 3.74 -1.48 -7.47
C TYR A 99 3.20 -1.64 -6.06
N TYR A 100 2.37 -0.69 -5.64
CA TYR A 100 1.88 -0.56 -4.28
C TYR A 100 0.40 -0.20 -4.28
N ALA A 101 -0.34 -0.80 -3.35
CA ALA A 101 -1.64 -0.33 -2.90
C ALA A 101 -1.40 0.66 -1.76
N VAL A 102 -1.85 1.89 -1.91
CA VAL A 102 -1.62 2.98 -0.96
C VAL A 102 -2.96 3.55 -0.52
N SER A 103 -3.22 3.50 0.79
CA SER A 103 -4.42 4.05 1.40
C SER A 103 -4.57 5.55 1.16
N TYR A 104 -5.79 6.06 1.34
CA TYR A 104 -6.06 7.50 1.22
C TYR A 104 -5.22 8.33 2.21
N ALA A 105 -5.02 7.83 3.44
CA ALA A 105 -4.25 8.53 4.46
C ALA A 105 -2.75 8.53 4.16
N ALA A 106 -2.23 7.48 3.52
CA ALA A 106 -0.81 7.32 3.23
C ALA A 106 -0.38 7.97 1.90
N LEU A 107 -1.32 8.30 1.00
CA LEU A 107 -1.00 8.70 -0.39
C LEU A 107 0.02 9.84 -0.47
N GLU A 108 -0.28 10.97 0.18
CA GLU A 108 0.53 12.18 0.05
C GLU A 108 1.94 11.96 0.62
N GLY A 109 2.04 11.37 1.82
CA GLY A 109 3.33 11.04 2.43
C GLY A 109 4.13 10.03 1.60
N PHE A 110 3.46 9.05 0.98
CA PHE A 110 4.11 8.08 0.11
C PHE A 110 4.69 8.76 -1.13
N LEU A 111 3.89 9.57 -1.84
CA LEU A 111 4.32 10.27 -3.05
C LEU A 111 5.41 11.32 -2.76
N ALA A 112 5.35 11.98 -1.61
CA ALA A 112 6.38 12.92 -1.15
C ALA A 112 7.69 12.25 -0.72
N GLY A 113 7.71 10.91 -0.58
CA GLY A 113 8.87 10.18 -0.08
C GLY A 113 9.10 10.33 1.42
N GLU A 114 8.08 10.76 2.17
CA GLU A 114 8.13 10.99 3.62
C GLU A 114 7.92 9.70 4.43
N ILE A 115 7.19 8.72 3.85
CA ILE A 115 7.01 7.39 4.44
C ILE A 115 7.61 6.31 3.55
N ASP A 116 8.06 5.22 4.15
CA ASP A 116 8.61 4.06 3.44
C ASP A 116 7.53 3.08 2.99
N ASP A 117 7.94 2.09 2.21
CA ASP A 117 7.05 1.10 1.61
C ASP A 117 6.56 0.01 2.59
N ASP A 118 7.12 -0.01 3.80
CA ASP A 118 6.67 -0.81 4.95
C ASP A 118 5.77 -0.02 5.93
N ALA A 119 5.43 1.23 5.62
CA ALA A 119 4.56 2.06 6.44
C ALA A 119 3.11 1.55 6.46
N GLU A 120 2.38 1.86 7.54
CA GLU A 120 0.96 1.58 7.65
C GLU A 120 0.17 2.19 6.48
N GLY A 121 -0.76 1.41 5.92
CA GLY A 121 -1.55 1.83 4.76
C GLY A 121 -0.79 1.74 3.43
N VAL A 122 0.41 1.15 3.37
CA VAL A 122 1.12 0.78 2.15
C VAL A 122 1.21 -0.74 2.04
N THR A 123 0.92 -1.31 0.88
CA THR A 123 1.00 -2.75 0.63
C THR A 123 1.66 -3.01 -0.72
N ALA A 124 2.76 -3.76 -0.74
CA ALA A 124 3.42 -4.17 -1.97
C ALA A 124 2.54 -5.13 -2.79
N LEU A 125 2.38 -4.84 -4.08
CA LEU A 125 1.60 -5.63 -5.05
C LEU A 125 2.49 -6.48 -5.97
N GLY A 126 3.79 -6.19 -6.03
CA GLY A 126 4.77 -6.92 -6.84
C GLY A 126 5.38 -6.06 -7.95
N LYS A 127 5.78 -6.70 -9.05
CA LYS A 127 6.54 -6.08 -10.16
C LYS A 127 5.70 -5.70 -11.38
N GLN A 128 4.40 -5.98 -11.36
CA GLN A 128 3.48 -5.71 -12.45
C GLN A 128 2.27 -4.90 -11.94
N PRO A 129 1.68 -4.04 -12.79
CA PRO A 129 0.44 -3.36 -12.42
C PRO A 129 -0.69 -4.38 -12.25
N VAL A 130 -1.56 -4.12 -11.28
CA VAL A 130 -2.85 -4.82 -11.14
C VAL A 130 -3.87 -4.08 -12.00
N GLU A 131 -4.38 -4.75 -13.03
CA GLU A 131 -5.31 -4.17 -14.01
C GLU A 131 -6.77 -4.60 -13.78
N SER A 132 -6.99 -5.65 -12.99
CA SER A 132 -8.31 -6.20 -12.72
C SER A 132 -8.83 -5.80 -11.35
N HIS A 133 -10.15 -5.62 -11.29
CA HIS A 133 -10.89 -5.38 -10.06
C HIS A 133 -11.89 -6.50 -9.85
N ARG A 134 -12.16 -6.85 -8.60
CA ARG A 134 -13.19 -7.80 -8.22
C ARG A 134 -14.59 -7.28 -8.54
N TYR A 135 -14.81 -5.98 -8.31
CA TYR A 135 -16.07 -5.31 -8.60
C TYR A 135 -15.88 -4.28 -9.70
N GLN A 136 -16.85 -4.19 -10.61
CA GLN A 136 -16.78 -3.30 -11.78
C GLN A 136 -16.60 -1.83 -11.38
N GLN A 137 -17.20 -1.42 -10.26
CA GLN A 137 -17.16 -0.04 -9.77
C GLN A 137 -16.75 -0.02 -8.30
N ALA A 138 -16.09 1.08 -7.90
CA ALA A 138 -15.84 1.37 -6.50
C ALA A 138 -17.14 1.79 -5.79
N GLY A 139 -17.23 1.52 -4.49
CA GLY A 139 -18.20 2.17 -3.62
C GLY A 139 -17.88 3.66 -3.43
N SER A 140 -18.82 4.41 -2.85
CA SER A 140 -18.60 5.81 -2.51
C SER A 140 -17.53 5.98 -1.43
N THR A 141 -16.66 6.96 -1.61
CA THR A 141 -15.72 7.41 -0.57
C THR A 141 -16.45 8.30 0.44
N TRP A 142 -16.26 8.05 1.73
CA TRP A 142 -16.81 8.90 2.79
C TRP A 142 -15.74 9.86 3.32
N GLU A 143 -16.01 11.17 3.35
CA GLU A 143 -15.17 12.14 4.05
C GLU A 143 -15.82 12.49 5.39
N GLN A 144 -15.02 12.49 6.46
CA GLN A 144 -15.51 12.72 7.82
C GLN A 144 -15.88 14.20 7.96
N GLY A 145 -17.13 14.55 7.65
CA GLY A 145 -17.66 15.91 7.58
C GLY A 145 -19.05 16.03 6.94
N ASP A 146 -19.56 14.99 6.28
CA ASP A 146 -20.95 14.93 5.85
C ASP A 146 -21.86 14.48 7.01
N ASP A 147 -22.30 15.41 7.84
CA ASP A 147 -23.48 15.25 8.72
C ASP A 147 -24.80 15.24 7.91
N GLY A 148 -24.72 15.00 6.60
CA GLY A 148 -25.85 14.85 5.70
C GLY A 148 -26.54 13.52 5.97
N GLY A 149 -27.62 13.56 6.75
CA GLY A 149 -28.49 12.42 7.02
C GLY A 149 -28.67 11.55 5.78
N VAL A 150 -28.30 10.27 5.91
CA VAL A 150 -28.48 9.27 4.86
C VAL A 150 -29.98 9.14 4.59
N THR A 151 -30.48 9.84 3.57
CA THR A 151 -31.63 9.33 2.83
C THR A 151 -31.13 8.07 2.15
N LEU A 152 -31.62 6.91 2.61
CA LEU A 152 -31.48 5.65 1.90
C LEU A 152 -31.97 5.88 0.47
N GLY A 153 -31.05 6.14 -0.45
CA GLY A 153 -31.32 6.08 -1.87
C GLY A 153 -31.90 4.71 -2.14
N ALA A 154 -33.06 4.68 -2.80
CA ALA A 154 -33.75 3.44 -3.13
C ALA A 154 -32.75 2.42 -3.70
N PRO A 155 -32.87 1.12 -3.36
CA PRO A 155 -32.00 0.11 -3.91
C PRO A 155 -32.04 0.23 -5.43
N SER A 156 -30.87 0.43 -6.05
CA SER A 156 -30.71 0.25 -7.49
C SER A 156 -31.29 -1.12 -7.82
N GLU A 157 -32.36 -1.14 -8.60
CA GLU A 157 -32.97 -2.36 -9.10
C GLU A 157 -31.86 -3.26 -9.66
N ALA A 158 -31.76 -4.47 -9.11
CA ALA A 158 -30.94 -5.50 -9.71
C ALA A 158 -31.38 -5.66 -11.17
N PRO A 159 -30.45 -5.77 -12.14
CA PRO A 159 -30.83 -6.03 -13.52
C PRO A 159 -31.69 -7.29 -13.56
N ALA A 160 -32.87 -7.18 -14.19
CA ALA A 160 -33.78 -8.30 -14.35
C ALA A 160 -33.04 -9.47 -15.03
N PRO A 161 -33.27 -10.72 -14.60
CA PRO A 161 -32.68 -11.87 -15.26
C PRO A 161 -33.13 -11.92 -16.73
N ASP A 162 -32.17 -12.15 -17.61
CA ASP A 162 -32.36 -12.25 -19.05
C ASP A 162 -33.38 -13.37 -19.37
N PRO A 163 -34.52 -13.05 -20.03
CA PRO A 163 -35.57 -14.04 -20.28
C PRO A 163 -35.18 -15.11 -21.31
N ASP A 164 -34.04 -15.00 -22.00
CA ASP A 164 -33.59 -15.99 -22.98
C ASP A 164 -32.52 -16.97 -22.46
N ALA A 165 -32.18 -16.96 -21.17
CA ALA A 165 -31.25 -17.92 -20.57
C ALA A 165 -31.84 -19.35 -20.38
N ALA A 166 -33.06 -19.60 -20.84
CA ALA A 166 -33.72 -20.92 -20.79
C ALA A 166 -34.24 -21.33 -22.18
N LYS A 167 -33.34 -21.57 -23.12
CA LYS A 167 -33.61 -22.44 -24.27
C LYS A 167 -32.43 -23.39 -24.46
N ASP A 168 -32.76 -24.68 -24.39
CA ASP A 168 -31.96 -25.86 -24.77
C ASP A 168 -31.04 -25.66 -26.00
#